data_AF-A0A924DV77-F1
#
_entry.id   AF-A0A924DV77-F1
#
_cell.length_a   1.000
_cell.length_b   1.000
_cell.length_c   1.000
_cell.angle_alpha   90.00
_cell.angle_beta   90.00
_cell.angle_gamma   90.00
#
_symmetry.space_group_name_H-M   'P 1'
#
loop_
_entity.id
_entity.type
_entity.pdbx_description
1 polymer ?
#
loop_
_entity_poly.entity_id
_entity_poly.type
_entity_poly.pdbx_seq_one_letter_code
_entity_poly.pdbx_strand_id
1 'polypeptide(L)'
;MTHDNRLATLLQASLIADSLALPVHWNYDPAVIASEYGRVVELRSPPVKGYHGGQPAGGQTHYGAQALALMDSLGAGHTFDETAFAATWRALWDHYDGYRDGATKATLANLDAGTPAKSAGSTSTDLG
;
A
#
# COMPACT_ATOMS: atom_id res chain seq x y z
N MET A 1 -19.32 -20.91 -9.45
CA MET A 1 -18.46 -19.71 -9.42
C MET A 1 -17.39 -19.90 -10.48
N THR A 2 -17.39 -19.09 -11.53
CA THR A 2 -16.43 -19.18 -12.66
C THR A 2 -15.02 -18.77 -12.21
N HIS A 3 -13.99 -19.09 -12.99
CA HIS A 3 -12.60 -18.72 -12.69
C HIS A 3 -12.42 -17.20 -12.57
N ASP A 4 -13.06 -16.43 -13.44
CA ASP A 4 -13.02 -14.95 -13.42
C ASP A 4 -13.59 -14.37 -12.13
N ASN A 5 -14.65 -14.99 -11.59
CA ASN A 5 -15.21 -14.58 -10.30
C ASN A 5 -14.23 -14.82 -9.14
N ARG A 6 -13.34 -15.82 -9.24
CA ARG A 6 -12.34 -16.10 -8.18
C ARG A 6 -11.21 -15.08 -8.17
N LEU A 7 -10.71 -14.68 -9.34
CA LEU A 7 -9.64 -13.67 -9.44
C LEU A 7 -10.13 -12.30 -8.98
N ALA A 8 -11.32 -11.88 -9.43
CA ALA A 8 -11.94 -10.64 -8.97
C ALA A 8 -12.17 -10.67 -7.44
N THR A 9 -12.66 -11.79 -6.90
CA THR A 9 -12.84 -11.96 -5.46
C THR A 9 -11.52 -11.86 -4.71
N LEU A 10 -10.43 -12.46 -5.22
CA LEU A 10 -9.13 -12.42 -4.57
C LEU A 10 -8.59 -10.98 -4.48
N LEU A 11 -8.65 -10.24 -5.58
CA LEU A 11 -8.19 -8.84 -5.62
C LEU A 11 -9.01 -7.95 -4.69
N GLN A 12 -10.33 -8.10 -4.69
CA GLN A 12 -11.21 -7.36 -3.79
C GLN A 12 -10.93 -7.73 -2.33
N ALA A 13 -10.78 -9.02 -2.02
CA ALA A 13 -10.49 -9.48 -0.68
C ALA A 13 -9.14 -8.97 -0.17
N SER A 14 -8.10 -8.88 -1.01
CA SER A 14 -6.81 -8.30 -0.59
C SER A 14 -6.91 -6.82 -0.26
N LEU A 15 -7.67 -6.04 -1.04
CA LEU A 15 -7.88 -4.61 -0.78
C LEU A 15 -8.76 -4.36 0.45
N ILE A 16 -9.77 -5.21 0.66
CA ILE A 16 -10.60 -5.17 1.88
C ILE A 16 -9.74 -5.53 3.10
N ALA A 17 -8.87 -6.53 2.99
CA ALA A 17 -7.99 -6.94 4.08
C ALA A 17 -6.98 -5.84 4.44
N ASP A 18 -6.41 -5.13 3.47
CA ASP A 18 -5.54 -3.98 3.72
C ASP A 18 -6.30 -2.85 4.47
N SER A 19 -7.50 -2.49 3.99
CA SER A 19 -8.36 -1.52 4.68
C SER A 19 -8.77 -1.95 6.09
N LEU A 20 -8.99 -3.26 6.31
CA LEU A 20 -9.31 -3.80 7.63
C LEU A 20 -8.09 -3.75 8.56
N ALA A 21 -6.88 -3.90 8.03
CA ALA A 21 -5.64 -3.82 8.79
C ALA A 21 -5.21 -2.38 9.13
N LEU A 22 -5.67 -1.39 8.37
CA LEU A 22 -5.36 0.04 8.54
C LEU A 22 -5.32 0.54 10.00
N PRO A 23 -6.35 0.34 10.85
CA PRO A 23 -6.36 0.91 12.20
C PRO A 23 -5.27 0.37 13.13
N VAL A 24 -4.74 -0.81 12.84
CA VAL A 24 -3.72 -1.48 13.66
C VAL A 24 -2.37 -1.61 12.94
N HIS A 25 -2.27 -1.10 11.72
CA HIS A 25 -1.04 -1.16 10.94
C HIS A 25 0.09 -0.43 11.66
N TRP A 26 1.25 -1.09 11.74
CA TRP A 26 2.46 -0.72 12.50
C TRP A 26 2.37 -0.95 14.01
N ASN A 27 1.28 -1.52 14.52
CA ASN A 27 1.26 -2.13 15.83
C ASN A 27 1.63 -3.61 15.71
N TYR A 28 2.76 -4.00 16.31
CA TYR A 28 3.23 -5.39 16.32
C TYR A 28 2.96 -6.09 17.64
N ASP A 29 2.38 -5.41 18.63
CA ASP A 29 2.07 -5.98 19.94
C ASP A 29 0.63 -6.56 19.93
N PRO A 30 0.49 -7.90 19.92
CA PRO A 30 -0.84 -8.52 19.89
C PRO A 30 -1.66 -8.24 21.16
N ALA A 31 -1.01 -8.00 22.31
CA ALA A 31 -1.70 -7.68 23.55
C ALA A 31 -2.31 -6.27 23.50
N VAL A 32 -1.59 -5.31 22.91
CA VAL A 32 -2.13 -3.96 22.67
C VAL A 32 -3.28 -4.00 21.65
N ILE A 33 -3.12 -4.74 20.54
CA ILE A 33 -4.21 -4.90 19.57
C ILE A 33 -5.44 -5.51 20.24
N ALA A 34 -5.27 -6.57 21.02
CA ALA A 34 -6.37 -7.24 21.70
C ALA A 34 -7.06 -6.35 22.75
N SER A 35 -6.31 -5.54 23.50
CA SER A 35 -6.86 -4.68 24.54
C SER A 35 -7.54 -3.43 24.00
N GLU A 36 -6.99 -2.82 22.94
CA GLU A 36 -7.49 -1.55 22.40
C GLU A 36 -8.52 -1.74 21.28
N TYR A 37 -8.36 -2.78 20.45
CA TYR A 37 -9.19 -3.01 19.25
C TYR A 37 -10.00 -4.30 19.31
N GLY A 38 -9.58 -5.26 20.14
CA GLY A 38 -10.12 -6.61 20.14
C GLY A 38 -9.84 -7.32 18.80
N ARG A 39 -10.81 -8.10 18.33
CA ARG A 39 -10.74 -8.64 16.97
C ARG A 39 -11.16 -7.54 15.99
N VAL A 40 -10.24 -7.17 15.09
CA VAL A 40 -10.53 -6.19 14.03
C VAL A 40 -11.46 -6.82 12.98
N VAL A 41 -12.74 -6.45 13.02
CA VAL A 41 -13.78 -6.96 12.11
C VAL A 41 -14.57 -5.84 11.42
N GLU A 42 -14.24 -4.59 11.72
CA GLU A 42 -14.88 -3.40 11.18
C GLU A 42 -13.85 -2.48 10.54
N LEU A 43 -14.23 -1.80 9.46
CA LEU A 43 -13.43 -0.73 8.87
C LEU A 43 -13.44 0.47 9.82
N ARG A 44 -12.28 0.84 10.34
CA ARG A 44 -12.11 1.95 11.29
C ARG A 44 -10.99 2.88 10.84
N SER A 45 -11.11 4.15 11.18
CA SER A 45 -9.99 5.07 11.02
C SER A 45 -8.86 4.69 11.97
N PRO A 46 -7.59 4.84 11.57
CA PRO A 46 -6.45 4.66 12.45
C PRO A 46 -6.34 5.78 13.50
N PRO A 47 -5.51 5.60 14.54
CA PRO A 47 -5.22 6.65 15.50
C PRO A 47 -4.68 7.91 14.82
N VAL A 48 -5.25 9.06 15.17
CA VAL A 48 -4.83 10.38 14.67
C VAL A 48 -3.33 10.63 14.90
N LYS A 49 -2.83 10.19 16.06
CA LYS A 49 -1.41 10.23 16.41
C LYS A 49 -0.78 8.87 16.06
N GLY A 50 -0.45 8.69 14.79
CA GLY A 50 0.14 7.45 14.28
C GLY A 50 0.53 7.59 12.82
N TYR A 51 1.11 6.52 12.26
CA TYR A 51 1.61 6.52 10.89
C TYR A 51 0.53 6.88 9.86
N HIS A 52 -0.69 6.38 10.06
CA HIS A 52 -1.80 6.58 9.11
C HIS A 52 -2.84 7.61 9.56
N GLY A 53 -2.54 8.49 10.52
CA GLY A 53 -3.55 9.33 11.19
C GLY A 53 -4.42 10.22 10.31
N GLY A 54 -4.06 10.44 9.04
CA GLY A 54 -4.87 11.16 8.04
C GLY A 54 -5.80 10.28 7.19
N GLN A 55 -5.72 8.95 7.28
CA GLN A 55 -6.53 8.04 6.48
C GLN A 55 -7.94 7.85 7.06
N PRO A 56 -8.99 7.81 6.23
CA PRO A 56 -10.36 7.55 6.69
C PRO A 56 -10.58 6.05 6.96
N ALA A 57 -11.68 5.74 7.68
CA ALA A 57 -12.18 4.38 7.75
C ALA A 57 -12.44 3.82 6.35
N GLY A 58 -11.92 2.62 6.08
CA GLY A 58 -11.99 2.01 4.74
C GLY A 58 -10.97 2.56 3.73
N GLY A 59 -10.11 3.50 4.15
CA GLY A 59 -8.93 3.88 3.38
C GLY A 59 -7.96 2.70 3.20
N GLN A 60 -7.02 2.85 2.28
CA GLN A 60 -5.93 1.90 2.11
C GLN A 60 -4.74 2.34 2.95
N THR A 61 -3.93 1.39 3.37
CA THR A 61 -2.56 1.66 3.80
C THR A 61 -1.69 1.95 2.57
N HIS A 62 -0.42 2.28 2.80
CA HIS A 62 0.55 2.41 1.71
C HIS A 62 0.75 1.12 0.89
N TYR A 63 0.38 -0.06 1.40
CA TYR A 63 0.44 -1.30 0.62
C TYR A 63 -0.72 -1.38 -0.38
N GLY A 64 -1.95 -1.17 0.09
CA GLY A 64 -3.13 -1.11 -0.78
C GLY A 64 -3.05 0.01 -1.81
N ALA A 65 -2.53 1.18 -1.44
CA ALA A 65 -2.32 2.29 -2.37
C ALA A 65 -1.37 1.92 -3.53
N GLN A 66 -0.26 1.24 -3.22
CA GLN A 66 0.68 0.77 -4.25
C GLN A 66 0.08 -0.36 -5.11
N ALA A 67 -0.71 -1.24 -4.52
CA ALA A 67 -1.42 -2.29 -5.25
C ALA A 67 -2.43 -1.71 -6.26
N LEU A 68 -3.14 -0.64 -5.87
CA LEU A 68 -4.02 0.11 -6.78
C LEU A 68 -3.23 0.79 -7.91
N ALA A 69 -2.10 1.42 -7.60
CA ALA A 69 -1.24 2.02 -8.64
C ALA A 69 -0.72 0.97 -9.64
N LEU A 70 -0.39 -0.25 -9.18
CA LEU A 70 -0.04 -1.34 -10.07
C LEU A 70 -1.24 -1.75 -10.94
N MET A 71 -2.43 -1.89 -10.36
CA MET A 71 -3.66 -2.21 -11.10
C MET A 71 -3.96 -1.17 -12.18
N ASP A 72 -3.84 0.12 -11.86
CA ASP A 72 -4.03 1.22 -12.80
C ASP A 72 -3.01 1.16 -13.95
N SER A 73 -1.74 0.88 -13.63
CA SER A 73 -0.70 0.73 -14.66
C SER A 73 -0.95 -0.43 -15.62
N LEU A 74 -1.59 -1.51 -15.15
CA LEU A 74 -1.94 -2.67 -15.95
C LEU A 74 -3.21 -2.44 -16.79
N GLY A 75 -4.12 -1.57 -16.33
CA GLY A 75 -5.39 -1.29 -17.02
C GLY A 75 -5.23 -0.72 -18.43
N ALA A 76 -4.08 -0.13 -18.76
CA ALA A 76 -3.81 0.46 -20.08
C ALA A 76 -3.35 -0.55 -21.15
N GLY A 77 -2.82 -1.72 -20.78
CA GLY A 77 -2.21 -2.66 -21.73
C GLY A 77 -2.22 -4.13 -21.33
N HIS A 78 -2.81 -4.46 -20.18
CA HIS A 78 -2.88 -5.81 -19.57
C HIS A 78 -1.53 -6.53 -19.47
N THR A 79 -0.43 -5.79 -19.56
CA THR A 79 0.94 -6.28 -19.53
C THR A 79 1.73 -5.35 -18.62
N PHE A 80 2.63 -5.92 -17.83
CA PHE A 80 3.51 -5.11 -17.00
C PHE A 80 4.53 -4.38 -17.88
N ASP A 81 4.55 -3.06 -17.79
CA ASP A 81 5.59 -2.19 -18.33
C ASP A 81 6.23 -1.44 -17.16
N GLU A 82 7.53 -1.66 -16.96
CA GLU A 82 8.28 -1.10 -15.84
C GLU A 82 8.28 0.44 -15.84
N THR A 83 8.35 1.06 -17.02
CA THR A 83 8.40 2.52 -17.17
C THR A 83 7.03 3.12 -16.89
N ALA A 84 5.96 2.52 -17.42
CA ALA A 84 4.59 2.95 -17.19
C ALA A 84 4.20 2.76 -15.71
N PHE A 85 4.59 1.64 -15.10
CA PHE A 85 4.38 1.42 -13.68
C PHE A 85 5.15 2.42 -12.84
N ALA A 86 6.44 2.67 -13.13
CA ALA A 86 7.24 3.65 -12.38
C ALA A 86 6.62 5.06 -12.45
N ALA A 87 6.11 5.48 -13.62
CA ALA A 87 5.42 6.75 -13.77
C ALA A 87 4.12 6.80 -12.94
N THR A 88 3.29 5.76 -13.00
CA THR A 88 2.03 5.65 -12.25
C THR A 88 2.27 5.62 -10.75
N TRP A 89 3.23 4.80 -10.31
CA TRP A 89 3.65 4.68 -8.92
C TRP A 89 4.23 5.98 -8.39
N ARG A 90 4.99 6.72 -9.18
CA ARG A 90 5.51 8.04 -8.78
C ARG A 90 4.36 9.06 -8.62
N ALA A 91 3.42 9.09 -9.56
CA ALA A 91 2.26 9.99 -9.52
C ALA A 91 1.35 9.74 -8.30
N LEU A 92 1.23 8.49 -7.83
CA LEU A 92 0.55 8.18 -6.56
C LEU A 92 1.07 9.05 -5.41
N TRP A 93 2.39 9.19 -5.30
CA TRP A 93 3.01 9.90 -4.18
C TRP A 93 2.93 11.42 -4.29
N ASP A 94 2.51 11.98 -5.41
CA ASP A 94 2.27 13.42 -5.52
C ASP A 94 1.00 13.85 -4.78
N HIS A 95 0.07 12.92 -4.55
CA HIS A 95 -1.24 13.17 -3.93
C HIS A 95 -1.53 12.29 -2.70
N TYR A 96 -0.59 11.44 -2.31
CA TYR A 96 -0.79 10.53 -1.19
C TYR A 96 -0.41 11.19 0.15
N ASP A 97 -1.43 11.49 0.96
CA ASP A 97 -1.30 12.15 2.27
C ASP A 97 -1.12 11.15 3.43
N GLY A 98 -0.99 9.86 3.14
CA GLY A 98 -0.75 8.82 4.14
C GLY A 98 0.72 8.57 4.47
N TYR A 99 0.98 7.57 5.31
CA TYR A 99 2.32 7.13 5.66
C TYR A 99 3.15 6.68 4.45
N ARG A 100 4.40 7.13 4.36
CA ARG A 100 5.40 6.59 3.42
C ARG A 100 6.53 5.94 4.21
N ASP A 101 6.78 4.66 3.95
CA ASP A 101 7.86 3.93 4.58
C ASP A 101 9.24 4.40 4.09
N GLY A 102 10.29 3.90 4.74
CA GLY A 102 11.67 4.25 4.40
C GLY A 102 12.05 3.80 3.00
N ALA A 103 11.60 2.61 2.57
CA ALA A 103 11.91 2.06 1.26
C ALA A 103 11.31 2.91 0.13
N THR A 104 10.04 3.30 0.26
CA THR A 104 9.37 4.23 -0.67
C THR A 104 10.10 5.55 -0.76
N LYS A 105 10.46 6.15 0.39
CA LYS A 105 11.19 7.44 0.42
C LYS A 105 12.55 7.34 -0.26
N ALA A 106 13.30 6.27 0.00
CA ALA A 106 14.59 6.04 -0.64
C ALA A 106 14.44 5.84 -2.16
N THR A 107 13.42 5.08 -2.58
CA THR A 107 13.15 4.89 -4.01
C THR A 107 12.75 6.17 -4.72
N LEU A 108 11.90 7.00 -4.12
CA LEU A 108 11.56 8.31 -4.65
C LEU A 108 12.80 9.20 -4.78
N ALA A 109 13.65 9.24 -3.76
CA ALA A 109 14.90 10.01 -3.79
C ALA A 109 15.86 9.54 -4.90
N ASN A 110 15.97 8.22 -5.13
CA ASN A 110 16.78 7.66 -6.21
C ASN A 110 16.25 8.07 -7.59
N LEU A 111 14.93 8.02 -7.78
CA LEU A 111 14.27 8.48 -9.01
C LEU A 111 14.47 9.99 -9.22
N ASP A 112 14.36 10.80 -8.17
CA ASP A 112 14.62 12.25 -8.20
C ASP A 112 16.06 12.57 -8.62
N ALA A 113 17.01 11.73 -8.21
CA ALA A 113 18.41 11.82 -8.59
C ALA A 113 18.70 11.34 -10.03
N GLY A 114 17.69 10.90 -10.77
CA GLY A 114 17.82 10.43 -12.16
C GLY A 114 18.25 8.97 -12.30
N THR A 115 18.21 8.19 -11.21
CA THR A 115 18.44 6.74 -11.28
C THR A 115 17.33 6.09 -12.12
N PRO A 116 17.65 5.23 -13.10
CA PRO A 116 16.63 4.50 -13.86
C PRO A 116 15.75 3.66 -12.94
N ALA A 117 14.44 3.55 -13.25
CA ALA A 117 13.46 2.85 -12.41
C ALA A 117 13.92 1.46 -11.97
N LYS A 118 14.50 0.68 -12.88
CA LYS A 118 15.08 -0.65 -12.65
C LYS A 118 16.09 -0.73 -11.50
N SER A 119 16.77 0.36 -11.22
CA SER A 119 17.86 0.45 -10.26
C SER A 119 17.55 1.43 -9.11
N ALA A 120 16.34 2.00 -9.07
CA ALA A 120 15.97 3.01 -8.09
C ALA A 120 15.43 2.41 -6.78
N GLY A 121 15.32 1.09 -6.66
CA GLY A 121 14.90 0.42 -5.44
C GLY A 121 15.72 0.84 -4.20
N SER A 122 15.08 0.83 -3.03
CA SER A 122 15.77 1.00 -1.76
C SER A 122 16.84 -0.09 -1.57
N THR A 123 17.91 0.24 -0.82
CA THR A 123 18.88 -0.76 -0.33
C THR A 123 18.35 -1.55 0.86
N SER A 124 17.10 -1.34 1.27
CA SER A 124 16.50 -2.08 2.38
C SER A 124 16.48 -3.56 2.05
N THR A 125 17.07 -4.35 2.92
CA THR A 125 16.94 -5.80 2.94
C THR A 125 15.93 -6.14 4.01
N ASP A 126 14.67 -5.68 3.90
CA ASP A 126 13.64 -5.82 4.97
C ASP A 126 13.46 -7.27 5.49
N LEU A 127 14.06 -8.26 4.84
CA LEU A 127 14.10 -9.68 5.21
C LEU A 127 15.47 -10.23 5.67
N GLY A 128 16.53 -9.41 5.72
CA GLY A 128 17.92 -9.82 5.97
C GLY A 128 18.64 -10.34 4.73
#